data_AF-A0A1H8HPK8-F1
#
_entry.id   AF-A0A1H8HPK8-F1
#
_cell.length_a   1.000
_cell.length_b   1.000
_cell.length_c   1.000
_cell.angle_alpha   90.00
_cell.angle_beta   90.00
_cell.angle_gamma   90.00
#
_symmetry.space_group_name_H-M   'P 1'
#
loop_
_entity.id
_entity.type
_entity.pdbx_description
1 polymer ?
#
loop_
_entity_poly.entity_id
_entity_poly.type
_entity_poly.pdbx_seq_one_letter_code
_entity_poly.pdbx_strand_id
1 'polypeptide(L)'
;MKKLSKLRLPLIERELSVLNEEELRAYIGGQKQSCVFNCFDYLDGSLHSANDYYNWTKQGLGYEPDEHGNVDISDVGTIGGYGGFNVSKVNSGESFILRSDGQTSNGERVMAVFAVGSESNEEGHAVVISGFYRTDDERIVYYYYDPTSLCSGSILSDDCDSLYLVKHENPNT
;
A
#
# COMPACT_ATOMS: atom_id res chain seq x y z
N MET A 1 4.21 42.43 -3.37
CA MET A 1 3.89 41.25 -2.51
C MET A 1 2.52 41.46 -1.90
N LYS A 2 1.51 40.64 -2.26
CA LYS A 2 0.20 40.68 -1.61
C LYS A 2 0.34 40.08 -0.22
N LYS A 3 0.08 40.87 0.83
CA LYS A 3 -0.05 40.37 2.21
C LYS A 3 -1.15 39.32 2.23
N LEU A 4 -0.80 38.07 2.53
CA LEU A 4 -1.76 37.06 2.96
C LEU A 4 -2.43 37.62 4.23
N SER A 5 -3.69 38.00 4.13
CA SER A 5 -4.43 38.64 5.21
C SER A 5 -4.71 37.61 6.30
N LYS A 6 -4.36 37.96 7.55
CA LYS A 6 -4.66 37.23 8.79
C LYS A 6 -6.16 36.89 9.01
N LEU A 7 -7.05 37.30 8.10
CA LEU A 7 -8.49 37.04 8.14
C LEU A 7 -8.89 35.60 7.76
N ARG A 8 -7.99 34.80 7.17
CA ARG A 8 -8.34 33.42 6.76
C ARG A 8 -8.27 32.41 7.90
N LEU A 9 -7.34 32.56 8.84
CA LEU A 9 -7.16 31.63 9.97
C LEU A 9 -8.41 31.51 10.87
N PRO A 10 -9.07 32.61 11.31
CA PRO A 10 -10.25 32.51 12.17
C PRO A 10 -11.48 31.95 11.46
N LEU A 11 -11.58 32.13 10.13
CA LEU A 11 -12.65 31.56 9.32
C LEU A 11 -12.46 30.05 9.15
N ILE A 12 -11.21 29.61 8.95
CA ILE A 12 -10.82 28.20 8.90
C ILE A 12 -11.06 27.55 10.27
N GLU A 13 -10.66 28.18 11.38
CA GLU A 13 -10.94 27.66 12.74
C GLU A 13 -12.44 27.52 13.02
N ARG A 14 -13.26 28.45 12.53
CA ARG A 14 -14.72 28.38 12.69
C ARG A 14 -15.35 27.26 11.85
N GLU A 15 -14.86 27.02 10.63
CA GLU A 15 -15.34 25.91 9.80
C GLU A 15 -14.89 24.55 10.36
N LEU A 16 -13.63 24.41 10.80
CA LEU A 16 -13.08 23.18 11.39
C LEU A 16 -13.77 22.79 12.71
N SER A 17 -14.29 23.76 13.47
CA SER A 17 -14.98 23.51 14.75
C SER A 17 -16.38 22.91 14.62
N VAL A 18 -16.92 22.82 13.40
CA VAL A 18 -18.28 22.33 13.10
C VAL A 18 -18.25 20.96 12.40
N LEU A 19 -17.10 20.58 11.84
CA LEU A 19 -16.92 19.31 11.16
C LEU A 19 -16.71 18.19 12.20
N ASN A 20 -17.40 17.07 12.00
CA ASN A 20 -17.08 15.84 12.74
C ASN A 20 -15.72 15.28 12.26
N GLU A 21 -15.20 14.26 12.93
CA GLU A 21 -13.85 13.73 12.66
C GLU A 21 -13.67 13.22 11.22
N GLU A 22 -14.74 12.71 10.59
CA GLU A 22 -14.75 12.21 9.23
C GLU A 22 -14.84 13.36 8.19
N GLU A 23 -15.64 14.38 8.48
CA GLU A 23 -15.75 15.60 7.68
C GLU A 23 -14.46 16.44 7.77
N LEU A 24 -13.85 16.48 8.95
CA LEU A 24 -12.55 17.10 9.20
C LEU A 24 -11.46 16.37 8.41
N ARG A 25 -11.48 15.03 8.41
CA ARG A 25 -10.65 14.20 7.54
C ARG A 25 -10.89 14.57 6.08
N ALA A 26 -12.09 14.50 5.54
CA ALA A 26 -12.35 14.88 4.15
C ALA A 26 -11.89 16.32 3.80
N TYR A 27 -12.02 17.27 4.73
CA TYR A 27 -11.63 18.68 4.55
C TYR A 27 -10.11 18.92 4.63
N ILE A 28 -9.37 18.14 5.44
CA ILE A 28 -7.90 18.16 5.51
C ILE A 28 -7.23 17.12 4.57
N GLY A 29 -8.02 16.36 3.82
CA GLY A 29 -7.55 15.27 2.96
C GLY A 29 -7.35 13.92 3.67
N GLY A 30 -7.82 13.73 4.90
CA GLY A 30 -7.94 12.43 5.54
C GLY A 30 -8.81 11.46 4.74
N GLN A 31 -8.17 10.40 4.27
CA GLN A 31 -8.70 9.41 3.34
C GLN A 31 -8.94 8.07 4.02
N LYS A 32 -9.59 7.18 3.27
CA LYS A 32 -9.81 5.78 3.64
C LYS A 32 -8.45 5.05 3.66
N GLN A 33 -8.14 4.38 4.76
CA GLN A 33 -6.88 3.67 4.91
C GLN A 33 -6.85 2.46 3.97
N SER A 34 -5.87 2.41 3.07
CA SER A 34 -5.67 1.28 2.15
C SER A 34 -4.34 0.59 2.44
N CYS A 35 -4.38 -0.73 2.59
CA CYS A 35 -3.19 -1.55 2.79
C CYS A 35 -2.20 -1.46 1.62
N VAL A 36 -2.71 -1.32 0.39
CA VAL A 36 -1.88 -1.14 -0.81
C VAL A 36 -1.13 0.18 -0.79
N PHE A 37 -1.80 1.29 -0.45
CA PHE A 37 -1.16 2.60 -0.38
C PHE A 37 -0.13 2.68 0.74
N ASN A 38 -0.43 2.09 1.91
CA ASN A 38 0.53 2.00 3.01
C ASN A 38 1.76 1.15 2.66
N CYS A 39 1.59 0.10 1.85
CA CYS A 39 2.72 -0.67 1.34
C CYS A 39 3.63 0.17 0.44
N PHE A 40 3.08 0.98 -0.46
CA PHE A 40 3.90 1.82 -1.33
C PHE A 40 4.60 2.98 -0.59
N ASP A 41 3.93 3.66 0.35
CA ASP A 41 4.54 4.64 1.27
C ASP A 41 5.75 4.02 2.02
N TYR A 42 5.54 2.83 2.60
CA TYR A 42 6.62 2.13 3.28
C TYR A 42 7.77 1.74 2.33
N LEU A 43 7.45 1.29 1.12
CA LEU A 43 8.46 0.82 0.15
C LEU A 43 9.27 1.95 -0.48
N ASP A 44 8.72 3.16 -0.61
CA ASP A 44 9.45 4.31 -1.14
C ASP A 44 10.26 5.05 -0.06
N GLY A 45 10.19 4.57 1.19
CA GLY A 45 10.88 5.17 2.32
C GLY A 45 10.26 6.49 2.77
N SER A 46 8.94 6.61 2.62
CA SER A 46 8.14 7.81 2.90
C SER A 46 8.55 9.02 2.07
N LEU A 47 8.96 8.79 0.81
CA LEU A 47 9.05 9.83 -0.20
C LEU A 47 7.65 10.35 -0.55
N HIS A 48 6.67 9.46 -0.56
CA HIS A 48 5.26 9.79 -0.73
C HIS A 48 4.44 9.17 0.39
N SER A 49 3.41 9.89 0.82
CA SER A 49 2.46 9.37 1.80
C SER A 49 1.44 8.45 1.12
N ALA A 50 0.83 7.55 1.89
CA ALA A 50 -0.35 6.80 1.43
C ALA A 50 -1.44 7.71 0.83
N ASN A 51 -1.50 8.97 1.28
CA ASN A 51 -2.43 9.95 0.79
C ASN A 51 -2.13 10.48 -0.62
N ASP A 52 -0.85 10.52 -0.99
CA ASP A 52 -0.44 10.87 -2.36
C ASP A 52 -0.91 9.77 -3.33
N TYR A 53 -0.71 8.50 -2.98
CA TYR A 53 -1.18 7.35 -3.75
C TYR A 53 -2.69 7.32 -3.95
N TYR A 54 -3.48 7.64 -2.92
CA TYR A 54 -4.94 7.80 -3.08
C TYR A 54 -5.28 8.92 -4.06
N ASN A 55 -4.65 10.09 -3.93
CA ASN A 55 -4.98 11.24 -4.76
C ASN A 55 -4.65 10.97 -6.23
N TRP A 56 -3.52 10.30 -6.49
CA TRP A 56 -3.16 9.86 -7.83
C TRP A 56 -4.07 8.76 -8.35
N THR A 57 -4.52 7.83 -7.49
CA THR A 57 -5.52 6.83 -7.85
C THR A 57 -6.83 7.48 -8.28
N LYS A 58 -7.36 8.40 -7.45
CA LYS A 58 -8.58 9.16 -7.77
C LYS A 58 -8.46 9.95 -9.06
N GLN A 59 -7.33 10.62 -9.28
CA GLN A 59 -7.13 11.47 -10.46
C GLN A 59 -6.81 10.65 -11.73
N GLY A 60 -6.00 9.60 -11.61
CA GLY A 60 -5.48 8.82 -12.73
C GLY A 60 -6.37 7.65 -13.14
N LEU A 61 -7.03 6.99 -12.18
CA LEU A 61 -7.94 5.86 -12.42
C LEU A 61 -9.42 6.26 -12.33
N GLY A 62 -9.74 7.44 -11.77
CA GLY A 62 -11.09 7.99 -11.77
C GLY A 62 -12.03 7.41 -10.72
N TYR A 63 -11.52 6.64 -9.74
CA TYR A 63 -12.30 6.11 -8.63
C TYR A 63 -11.60 6.32 -7.29
N GLU A 64 -12.39 6.26 -6.22
CA GLU A 64 -11.90 6.23 -4.84
C GLU A 64 -11.99 4.81 -4.31
N PRO A 65 -11.04 4.36 -3.45
CA PRO A 65 -11.18 3.14 -2.70
C PRO A 65 -12.56 3.04 -2.01
N ASP A 66 -13.05 1.82 -1.84
CA ASP A 66 -14.32 1.57 -1.13
C ASP A 66 -14.22 1.93 0.36
N GLU A 67 -15.30 1.80 1.12
CA GLU A 67 -15.34 2.15 2.55
C GLU A 67 -14.30 1.43 3.43
N HIS A 68 -13.77 0.29 2.99
CA HIS A 68 -12.74 -0.48 3.68
C HIS A 68 -11.33 -0.17 3.15
N GLY A 69 -11.19 0.72 2.16
CA GLY A 69 -9.91 1.07 1.54
C GLY A 69 -9.44 0.06 0.50
N ASN A 70 -10.35 -0.80 0.00
CA ASN A 70 -10.02 -1.73 -1.07
C ASN A 70 -9.82 -0.99 -2.39
N VAL A 71 -8.85 -1.47 -3.16
CA VAL A 71 -8.58 -1.03 -4.54
C VAL A 71 -8.76 -2.20 -5.49
N ASP A 72 -8.96 -1.94 -6.78
CA ASP A 72 -8.96 -3.02 -7.76
C ASP A 72 -7.57 -3.65 -7.84
N ILE A 73 -7.51 -4.98 -7.68
CA ILE A 73 -6.26 -5.74 -7.71
C ILE A 73 -5.52 -5.59 -9.05
N SER A 74 -6.26 -5.37 -10.15
CA SER A 74 -5.69 -5.15 -11.47
C SER A 74 -4.96 -3.81 -11.60
N ASP A 75 -5.26 -2.86 -10.71
CA ASP A 75 -4.69 -1.51 -10.71
C ASP A 75 -3.47 -1.35 -9.80
N VAL A 76 -3.14 -2.34 -8.96
CA VAL A 76 -1.99 -2.29 -8.03
C VAL A 76 -0.70 -1.92 -8.76
N GLY A 77 -0.51 -2.42 -9.98
CA GLY A 77 0.64 -2.08 -10.81
C GLY A 77 0.69 -0.59 -11.19
N THR A 78 -0.44 -0.05 -11.65
CA THR A 78 -0.58 1.36 -12.00
C THR A 78 -0.42 2.28 -10.79
N ILE A 79 -0.99 1.89 -9.65
CA ILE A 79 -0.91 2.63 -8.38
C ILE A 79 0.55 2.78 -7.95
N GLY A 80 1.31 1.68 -7.95
CA GLY A 80 2.75 1.74 -7.65
C GLY A 80 3.53 2.59 -8.66
N GLY A 81 3.12 2.55 -9.93
CA GLY A 81 3.70 3.39 -10.99
C GLY A 81 3.67 4.89 -10.68
N TYR A 82 2.66 5.39 -9.96
CA TYR A 82 2.61 6.79 -9.54
C TYR A 82 3.75 7.19 -8.60
N GLY A 83 4.23 6.23 -7.78
CA GLY A 83 5.38 6.39 -6.89
C GLY A 83 6.74 6.19 -7.55
N GLY A 84 6.77 5.92 -8.86
CA GLY A 84 8.01 5.55 -9.55
C GLY A 84 8.42 4.09 -9.34
N PHE A 85 7.47 3.21 -9.03
CA PHE A 85 7.72 1.77 -8.99
C PHE A 85 7.42 1.09 -10.31
N ASN A 86 8.28 0.14 -10.68
CA ASN A 86 7.91 -0.93 -11.58
C ASN A 86 7.35 -2.09 -10.76
N VAL A 87 6.07 -2.41 -10.98
CA VAL A 87 5.33 -3.41 -10.23
C VAL A 87 4.86 -4.51 -11.17
N SER A 88 5.25 -5.75 -10.89
CA SER A 88 4.83 -6.91 -11.67
C SER A 88 4.22 -7.98 -10.78
N LYS A 89 3.00 -8.42 -11.13
CA LYS A 89 2.37 -9.58 -10.49
C LYS A 89 3.14 -10.85 -10.86
N VAL A 90 3.42 -11.69 -9.87
CA VAL A 90 3.97 -13.03 -10.07
C VAL A 90 2.83 -13.94 -10.51
N ASN A 91 2.91 -14.45 -11.75
CA ASN A 91 1.89 -15.33 -12.30
C ASN A 91 2.12 -16.79 -11.91
N SER A 92 1.07 -17.60 -12.03
CA SER A 92 1.18 -19.04 -11.79
C SER A 92 2.24 -19.68 -12.68
N GLY A 93 3.15 -20.43 -12.07
CA GLY A 93 4.29 -21.07 -12.73
C GLY A 93 5.54 -20.20 -12.87
N GLU A 94 5.46 -18.90 -12.53
CA GLU A 94 6.65 -18.07 -12.40
C GLU A 94 7.34 -18.33 -11.06
N SER A 95 8.67 -18.23 -11.05
CA SER A 95 9.48 -18.38 -9.86
C SER A 95 10.48 -17.25 -9.76
N PHE A 96 10.78 -16.85 -8.53
CA PHE A 96 11.82 -15.89 -8.21
C PHE A 96 12.63 -16.40 -7.01
N ILE A 97 13.87 -15.95 -6.92
CA ILE A 97 14.74 -16.27 -5.79
C ILE A 97 14.58 -15.15 -4.76
N LEU A 98 13.91 -15.46 -3.65
CA LEU A 98 13.84 -14.58 -2.49
C LEU A 98 15.11 -14.74 -1.64
N ARG A 99 15.65 -13.63 -1.18
CA ARG A 99 16.75 -13.56 -0.22
C ARG A 99 16.19 -13.43 1.20
N SER A 100 17.04 -13.70 2.19
CA SER A 100 16.67 -13.63 3.60
C SER A 100 16.25 -12.23 4.08
N ASP A 101 16.59 -11.18 3.34
CA ASP A 101 16.25 -9.78 3.62
C ASP A 101 14.96 -9.30 2.94
N GLY A 102 14.17 -10.23 2.38
CA GLY A 102 12.88 -9.92 1.73
C GLY A 102 13.01 -9.29 0.35
N GLN A 103 14.22 -9.25 -0.23
CA GLN A 103 14.46 -8.83 -1.60
C GLN A 103 14.67 -10.03 -2.51
N THR A 104 14.32 -9.90 -3.79
CA THR A 104 14.72 -10.87 -4.80
C THR A 104 16.22 -10.77 -5.11
N SER A 105 16.77 -11.77 -5.81
CA SER A 105 18.12 -11.71 -6.36
C SER A 105 18.37 -10.52 -7.31
N ASN A 106 17.32 -9.94 -7.89
CA ASN A 106 17.41 -8.79 -8.81
C ASN A 106 17.15 -7.45 -8.10
N GLY A 107 16.94 -7.47 -6.78
CA GLY A 107 16.75 -6.28 -5.95
C GLY A 107 15.32 -5.75 -5.89
N GLU A 108 14.31 -6.54 -6.29
CA GLU A 108 12.91 -6.18 -6.07
C GLU A 108 12.49 -6.49 -4.64
N ARG A 109 11.60 -5.67 -4.08
CA ARG A 109 10.84 -6.00 -2.87
C ARG A 109 9.63 -6.84 -3.26
N VAL A 110 9.09 -7.60 -2.31
CA VAL A 110 7.91 -8.44 -2.55
C VAL A 110 6.76 -7.96 -1.69
N MET A 111 5.63 -7.63 -2.33
CA MET A 111 4.34 -7.45 -1.67
C MET A 111 3.52 -8.72 -1.81
N ALA A 112 2.81 -9.10 -0.75
CA ALA A 112 1.87 -10.21 -0.75
C ALA A 112 0.48 -9.72 -0.40
N VAL A 113 -0.53 -10.30 -1.06
CA VAL A 113 -1.95 -10.10 -0.74
C VAL A 113 -2.52 -11.43 -0.29
N PHE A 114 -3.22 -11.44 0.83
CA PHE A 114 -3.92 -12.61 1.35
C PHE A 114 -5.33 -12.26 1.82
N ALA A 115 -6.27 -13.18 1.64
CA ALA A 115 -7.64 -13.00 2.07
C ALA A 115 -7.74 -12.89 3.60
N VAL A 116 -8.52 -11.91 4.07
CA VAL A 116 -8.85 -11.74 5.49
C VAL A 116 -10.34 -11.96 5.68
N GLY A 117 -10.72 -13.15 6.16
CA GLY A 117 -12.10 -13.48 6.53
C GLY A 117 -12.70 -14.66 5.75
N SER A 118 -13.56 -15.43 6.41
CA SER A 118 -14.02 -16.74 5.95
C SER A 118 -15.39 -16.77 5.26
N GLU A 119 -16.03 -15.62 4.97
CA GLU A 119 -17.39 -15.63 4.42
C GLU A 119 -17.59 -14.61 3.29
N SER A 120 -17.56 -15.11 2.06
CA SER A 120 -18.23 -14.58 0.83
C SER A 120 -17.88 -13.21 0.28
N ASN A 121 -17.11 -12.37 0.97
CA ASN A 121 -16.51 -11.16 0.42
C ASN A 121 -15.00 -11.21 0.72
N GLU A 122 -14.22 -11.68 -0.26
CA GLU A 122 -12.77 -11.81 -0.18
C GLU A 122 -12.11 -10.42 -0.13
N GLU A 123 -12.01 -9.81 1.05
CA GLU A 123 -11.20 -8.62 1.26
C GLU A 123 -9.73 -9.05 1.39
N GLY A 124 -8.94 -8.78 0.35
CA GLY A 124 -7.51 -9.05 0.35
C GLY A 124 -6.73 -7.98 1.11
N HIS A 125 -5.80 -8.41 1.97
CA HIS A 125 -4.92 -7.50 2.72
C HIS A 125 -3.49 -7.57 2.20
N ALA A 126 -2.93 -6.41 1.87
CA ALA A 126 -1.58 -6.28 1.34
C ALA A 126 -0.54 -6.05 2.45
N VAL A 127 0.56 -6.78 2.38
CA VAL A 127 1.71 -6.69 3.29
C VAL A 127 3.03 -6.73 2.52
N VAL A 128 4.13 -6.35 3.17
CA VAL A 128 5.47 -6.40 2.58
C VAL A 128 6.27 -7.57 3.16
N ILE A 129 6.72 -8.47 2.30
CA ILE A 129 7.56 -9.61 2.70
C ILE A 129 8.93 -9.11 3.14
N SER A 130 9.36 -9.58 4.31
CA SER A 130 10.63 -9.23 4.96
C SER A 130 11.62 -10.39 5.01
N GLY A 131 11.18 -11.60 4.66
CA GLY A 131 12.02 -12.78 4.59
C GLY A 131 11.19 -14.05 4.45
N PHE A 132 11.84 -15.20 4.53
CA PHE A 132 11.16 -16.50 4.50
C PHE A 132 11.95 -17.55 5.27
N TYR A 133 11.28 -18.64 5.61
CA TYR A 133 11.92 -19.89 6.01
C TYR A 133 11.19 -21.06 5.38
N ARG A 134 11.87 -22.21 5.34
CA ARG A 134 11.29 -23.48 4.91
C ARG A 134 11.03 -24.34 6.15
N THR A 135 9.83 -24.89 6.25
CA THR A 135 9.43 -25.84 7.30
C THR A 135 10.01 -27.23 7.03
N ASP A 136 9.94 -28.11 8.02
CA ASP A 136 10.45 -29.49 7.90
C ASP A 136 9.73 -30.31 6.81
N ASP A 137 8.47 -29.96 6.51
CA ASP A 137 7.66 -30.55 5.43
C ASP A 137 7.80 -29.78 4.09
N GLU A 138 8.89 -29.02 3.94
CA GLU A 138 9.30 -28.30 2.74
C GLU A 138 8.39 -27.13 2.29
N ARG A 139 7.37 -26.77 3.08
CA ARG A 139 6.54 -25.60 2.82
C ARG A 139 7.30 -24.30 3.08
N ILE A 140 6.90 -23.23 2.38
CA ILE A 140 7.49 -21.90 2.54
C ILE A 140 6.58 -21.08 3.44
N VAL A 141 7.17 -20.44 4.44
CA VAL A 141 6.51 -19.43 5.26
C VAL A 141 7.21 -18.10 5.03
N TYR A 142 6.44 -17.08 4.67
CA TYR A 142 6.93 -15.71 4.55
C TYR A 142 6.83 -15.00 5.89
N TYR A 143 7.90 -14.29 6.26
CA TYR A 143 7.81 -13.22 7.24
C TYR A 143 7.35 -11.95 6.53
N TYR A 144 6.49 -11.17 7.17
CA TYR A 144 6.02 -9.90 6.62
C TYR A 144 6.03 -8.79 7.67
N TYR A 145 6.02 -7.56 7.16
CA TYR A 145 5.65 -6.36 7.89
C TYR A 145 4.37 -5.80 7.25
N ASP A 146 3.39 -5.47 8.08
CA ASP A 146 2.15 -4.81 7.69
C ASP A 146 2.26 -3.31 8.03
N PRO A 147 2.45 -2.43 7.03
CA PRO A 147 2.53 -0.99 7.26
C PRO A 147 1.22 -0.36 7.73
N THR A 148 0.08 -1.02 7.55
CA THR A 148 -1.24 -0.52 7.98
C THR A 148 -1.40 -0.63 9.49
N SER A 149 -1.06 -1.81 10.04
CA SER A 149 -1.17 -2.09 11.46
C SER A 149 0.15 -1.90 12.24
N LEU A 150 1.24 -1.61 11.54
CA LEU A 150 2.60 -1.43 12.08
C LEU A 150 3.09 -2.67 12.85
N CYS A 151 2.70 -3.86 12.40
CA CYS A 151 3.08 -5.11 13.04
C CYS A 151 3.78 -6.07 12.07
N SER A 152 4.53 -7.01 12.63
CA SER A 152 5.14 -8.10 11.87
C SER A 152 4.39 -9.39 12.13
N GLY A 153 4.36 -10.25 11.12
CA GLY A 153 3.73 -11.56 11.20
C GLY A 153 4.37 -12.56 10.26
N SER A 154 3.70 -13.70 10.11
CA SER A 154 4.09 -14.74 9.17
C SER A 154 2.87 -15.37 8.53
N ILE A 155 3.00 -15.78 7.27
CA ILE A 155 1.94 -16.44 6.49
C ILE A 155 2.53 -17.57 5.66
N LEU A 156 1.81 -18.67 5.49
CA LEU A 156 2.20 -19.72 4.54
C LEU A 156 2.14 -19.16 3.12
N SER A 157 3.08 -19.54 2.26
CA SER A 157 3.06 -19.12 0.86
C SER A 157 1.77 -19.51 0.15
N ASP A 158 1.17 -20.62 0.57
CA ASP A 158 -0.03 -21.20 -0.03
C ASP A 158 -1.32 -20.42 0.35
N ASP A 159 -1.24 -19.60 1.41
CA ASP A 159 -2.33 -18.72 1.85
C ASP A 159 -2.23 -17.32 1.22
N CYS A 160 -1.25 -17.09 0.34
CA CYS A 160 -1.11 -15.85 -0.41
C CYS A 160 -1.91 -15.93 -1.72
N ASP A 161 -2.88 -15.03 -1.91
CA ASP A 161 -3.67 -14.95 -3.14
C ASP A 161 -2.87 -14.37 -4.31
N SER A 162 -1.95 -13.44 -4.03
CA SER A 162 -1.13 -12.80 -5.06
C SER A 162 0.17 -12.28 -4.49
N LEU A 163 1.23 -12.34 -5.30
CA LEU A 163 2.53 -11.75 -5.02
C LEU A 163 2.85 -10.71 -6.09
N TYR A 164 3.46 -9.61 -5.68
CA TYR A 164 3.94 -8.54 -6.55
C TYR A 164 5.40 -8.28 -6.29
N LEU A 165 6.20 -8.26 -7.35
CA LEU A 165 7.58 -7.77 -7.31
C LEU A 165 7.54 -6.26 -7.54
N VAL A 166 8.17 -5.52 -6.64
CA VAL A 166 8.14 -4.05 -6.60
C VAL A 166 9.57 -3.54 -6.65
N LYS A 167 9.90 -2.79 -7.71
CA LYS A 167 11.22 -2.19 -7.89
C LYS A 167 11.08 -0.69 -7.98
N HIS A 168 11.78 0.05 -7.13
CA HIS A 168 11.87 1.49 -7.32
C HIS A 168 12.69 1.75 -8.58
N GLU A 169 12.11 2.43 -9.57
CA GLU A 169 12.88 2.95 -10.69
C GLU A 169 13.71 4.11 -10.12
N ASN A 170 15.04 3.96 -10.10
CA ASN A 170 15.90 5.03 -9.59
C ASN A 170 15.58 6.31 -10.38
N PRO A 171 15.31 7.46 -9.73
CA PRO A 171 15.12 8.74 -10.42
C PRO A 171 16.39 9.29 -11.09
N ASN A 172 17.47 8.50 -11.18
CA ASN A 172 18.80 8.89 -11.67
C ASN A 172 19.34 7.99 -12.82
N THR A 173 18.47 7.33 -13.58
CA THR A 173 18.84 6.73 -14.89
C THR A 173 18.16 7.45 -16.02
#